data_AF-A0A379SVP8-F1
#
_entry.id   AF-A0A379SVP8-F1
#
_cell.length_a   1.000
_cell.length_b   1.000
_cell.length_c   1.000
_cell.angle_alpha   90.00
_cell.angle_beta   90.00
_cell.angle_gamma   90.00
#
_symmetry.space_group_name_H-M   'P 1'
#
loop_
_entity.id
_entity.type
_entity.pdbx_description
1 polymer ?
#
loop_
_entity_poly.entity_id
_entity_poly.type
_entity_poly.pdbx_seq_one_letter_code
_entity_poly.pdbx_strand_id
1 'polypeptide(L)'
;MTPMVYYEKHYGLTPLGHFTVNPEIQPGAQRLHEIRTQLVEQKATCVFAEPQFRPAVVEAVARGTSVRMGTLDPLGTNIKLGKTSYSAFLSQLANQYASCLKGD
;
A
#
# COMPACT_ATOMS: atom_id res chain seq x y z
N MET A 1 9.62 5.38 8.38
CA MET A 1 9.59 6.32 7.24
C MET A 1 8.85 5.59 6.13
N THR A 2 7.82 6.19 5.52
CA THR A 2 7.10 5.53 4.43
C THR A 2 8.04 5.31 3.24
N PRO A 3 8.01 4.15 2.56
CA PRO A 3 8.87 3.91 1.40
C PRO A 3 8.71 4.95 0.29
N MET A 4 7.50 5.51 0.15
CA MET A 4 7.10 6.42 -0.93
C MET A 4 7.17 7.91 -0.55
N VAL A 5 7.87 8.28 0.52
CA VAL A 5 7.83 9.64 1.11
C VAL A 5 8.06 10.78 0.12
N TYR A 6 8.95 10.61 -0.86
CA TYR A 6 9.23 11.64 -1.87
C TYR A 6 8.07 11.83 -2.84
N TYR A 7 7.48 10.73 -3.31
CA TYR A 7 6.33 10.75 -4.21
C TYR A 7 5.11 11.33 -3.50
N GLU A 8 4.84 10.84 -2.29
CA GLU A 8 3.73 11.28 -1.46
C GLU A 8 3.80 12.78 -1.17
N LYS A 9 4.98 13.27 -0.75
CA LYS A 9 5.20 14.69 -0.50
C LYS A 9 5.07 15.54 -1.77
N HIS A 10 5.56 15.05 -2.90
CA HIS A 10 5.52 15.80 -4.16
C HIS A 10 4.09 15.96 -4.70
N TYR A 11 3.26 14.92 -4.59
CA TYR A 11 1.88 14.93 -5.10
C TYR A 11 0.83 15.23 -4.02
N GLY A 12 1.24 15.61 -2.80
CA GLY A 12 0.32 16.02 -1.74
C GLY A 12 -0.52 14.88 -1.15
N LEU A 13 -0.03 13.64 -1.21
CA LEU A 13 -0.68 12.49 -0.57
C LEU A 13 -0.51 12.56 0.95
N THR A 14 -1.51 12.08 1.69
CA THR A 14 -1.54 12.08 3.15
C THR A 14 -1.42 10.67 3.72
N PRO A 15 -0.22 10.06 3.72
CA PRO A 15 -0.03 8.73 4.30
C PRO A 15 -0.22 8.80 5.81
N LEU A 16 -1.00 7.86 6.35
CA LEU A 16 -1.24 7.74 7.79
C LEU A 16 -0.09 7.00 8.51
N GLY A 17 0.65 6.15 7.79
CA GLY A 17 1.75 5.38 8.35
C GLY A 17 2.22 4.26 7.43
N HIS A 18 3.02 3.36 7.99
CA HIS A 18 3.46 2.13 7.34
C HIS A 18 3.54 1.01 8.38
N PHE A 19 3.38 -0.23 7.91
CA PHE A 19 3.56 -1.42 8.73
C PHE A 19 4.68 -2.24 8.14
N THR A 20 5.75 -2.44 8.91
CA THR A 20 6.74 -3.45 8.56
C THR A 20 6.24 -4.79 9.04
N VAL A 21 5.85 -5.64 8.10
CA VAL A 21 5.51 -7.04 8.34
C VAL A 21 6.54 -7.87 7.60
N ASN A 22 6.98 -8.99 8.18
CA ASN A 22 7.83 -9.90 7.43
C ASN A 22 6.95 -10.56 6.34
N PRO A 23 7.27 -10.44 5.04
CA PRO A 23 6.46 -11.04 3.98
C PRO A 23 6.43 -12.58 4.03
N GLU A 24 7.43 -13.21 4.66
CA GLU A 24 7.56 -14.67 4.77
C GLU A 24 6.81 -15.24 5.98
N ILE A 25 6.60 -14.43 7.03
CA ILE A 25 6.04 -14.87 8.31
C ILE A 25 4.73 -14.14 8.58
N GLN A 26 3.65 -14.89 8.82
CA GLN A 26 2.38 -14.28 9.20
C GLN A 26 2.52 -13.50 10.52
N PRO A 27 1.99 -12.26 10.61
CA PRO A 27 1.99 -11.51 11.85
C PRO A 27 1.21 -12.26 12.93
N GLY A 28 1.75 -12.27 14.15
CA GLY A 28 1.05 -12.84 15.31
C GLY A 28 -0.26 -12.09 15.61
N ALA A 29 -1.16 -12.74 16.35
CA ALA A 29 -2.50 -12.21 16.64
C ALA A 29 -2.47 -10.81 17.31
N GLN A 30 -1.54 -10.57 18.23
CA GLN A 30 -1.35 -9.27 18.87
C GLN A 30 -1.03 -8.17 17.85
N ARG A 31 -0.05 -8.43 16.96
CA ARG A 31 0.35 -7.46 15.96
C ARG A 31 -0.77 -7.20 14.95
N LEU A 32 -1.51 -8.24 14.58
CA LEU A 32 -2.67 -8.10 13.71
C LEU A 32 -3.77 -7.22 14.34
N HIS A 33 -4.00 -7.39 15.64
CA HIS A 33 -4.96 -6.56 16.38
C HIS A 33 -4.53 -5.09 16.41
N GLU A 34 -3.25 -4.80 16.72
CA GLU A 34 -2.72 -3.42 16.71
C GLU A 34 -2.91 -2.72 15.35
N ILE A 35 -2.59 -3.41 14.26
CA ILE A 35 -2.73 -2.88 12.90
C ILE A 35 -4.21 -2.56 12.61
N ARG A 36 -5.11 -3.49 12.94
CA ARG A 36 -6.56 -3.30 12.74
C ARG A 36 -7.10 -2.13 13.55
N THR A 37 -6.70 -2.01 14.82
CA THR A 37 -7.10 -0.90 15.68
C THR A 37 -6.67 0.44 15.07
N GLN A 38 -5.42 0.55 14.61
CA GLN A 38 -4.95 1.77 13.95
C GLN A 38 -5.72 2.09 12.65
N LEU A 39 -6.04 1.08 11.84
CA LEU A 39 -6.82 1.28 10.62
C LEU A 39 -8.23 1.83 10.91
N VAL A 40 -8.88 1.33 11.96
CA VAL A 40 -10.22 1.77 12.36
C VAL A 40 -10.19 3.15 13.02
N GLU A 41 -9.30 3.37 13.99
CA GLU A 41 -9.18 4.62 14.72
C GLU A 41 -8.82 5.80 13.81
N GLN A 42 -7.90 5.57 12.87
CA GLN A 42 -7.46 6.59 11.92
C GLN A 42 -8.35 6.71 10.69
N LYS A 43 -9.45 5.92 10.64
CA LYS A 43 -10.42 5.90 9.52
C LYS A 43 -9.72 5.74 8.16
N ALA A 44 -8.77 4.81 8.10
CA ALA A 44 -7.99 4.57 6.90
C ALA A 44 -8.90 4.19 5.73
N THR A 45 -8.68 4.79 4.56
CA THR A 45 -9.46 4.49 3.36
C THR A 45 -8.91 3.27 2.62
N CYS A 46 -7.58 3.18 2.55
CA CYS A 46 -6.86 2.15 1.80
C CYS A 46 -5.68 1.61 2.61
N VAL A 47 -5.42 0.31 2.45
CA VAL A 47 -4.17 -0.34 2.81
C VAL A 47 -3.50 -0.80 1.52
N PHE A 48 -2.23 -0.42 1.36
CA PHE A 48 -1.45 -0.80 0.19
C PHE A 48 -0.44 -1.88 0.55
N ALA A 49 -0.41 -2.92 -0.27
CA ALA A 49 0.61 -3.97 -0.20
C ALA A 49 1.56 -3.86 -1.38
N GLU A 50 2.79 -4.33 -1.22
CA GLU A 50 3.73 -4.44 -2.33
C GLU A 50 3.62 -5.84 -2.96
N PRO A 51 3.88 -6.03 -4.28
CA PRO A 51 3.74 -7.31 -4.96
C PRO A 51 4.48 -8.47 -4.30
N GLN A 52 5.59 -8.19 -3.59
CA GLN A 52 6.33 -9.20 -2.84
C GLN A 52 5.66 -9.67 -1.53
N PHE A 53 4.56 -9.04 -1.09
CA PHE A 53 3.82 -9.48 0.09
C PHE A 53 2.77 -10.52 -0.25
N ARG A 54 2.66 -11.54 0.60
CA ARG A 54 1.66 -12.61 0.44
C ARG A 54 0.24 -12.04 0.62
N PRO A 55 -0.71 -12.33 -0.29
CA PRO A 55 -2.09 -11.85 -0.19
C PRO A 55 -2.77 -12.16 1.15
N ALA A 56 -2.50 -13.33 1.71
CA ALA A 56 -3.07 -13.78 2.99
C ALA A 56 -2.77 -12.82 4.16
N VAL A 57 -1.61 -12.15 4.18
CA VAL A 57 -1.25 -11.20 5.25
C VAL A 57 -2.07 -9.92 5.12
N VAL A 58 -2.23 -9.42 3.89
CA VAL A 58 -2.98 -8.20 3.58
C VAL A 58 -4.46 -8.41 3.85
N GLU A 59 -5.00 -9.56 3.42
CA GLU A 59 -6.37 -9.98 3.71
C GLU A 59 -6.61 -10.14 5.21
N ALA A 60 -5.67 -10.72 5.95
CA ALA A 60 -5.80 -10.83 7.40
C ALA A 60 -5.88 -9.45 8.06
N VAL A 61 -5.12 -8.47 7.58
CA VAL A 61 -5.15 -7.09 8.09
C VAL A 61 -6.48 -6.41 7.76
N ALA A 62 -6.97 -6.52 6.51
CA ALA A 62 -8.19 -5.85 6.08
C ALA A 62 -9.48 -6.53 6.57
N ARG A 63 -9.44 -7.83 6.89
CA ARG A 63 -10.62 -8.61 7.32
C ARG A 63 -11.31 -7.98 8.53
N GLY A 64 -12.61 -7.75 8.40
CA GLY A 64 -13.44 -7.15 9.45
C GLY A 64 -13.34 -5.63 9.54
N THR A 65 -12.66 -4.99 8.60
CA THR A 65 -12.59 -3.52 8.45
C THR A 65 -13.27 -3.09 7.15
N SER A 66 -13.62 -1.81 7.03
CA SER A 66 -14.11 -1.20 5.78
C SER A 66 -12.98 -0.70 4.88
N VAL A 67 -11.72 -1.02 5.20
CA VAL A 67 -10.55 -0.53 4.47
C VAL A 67 -10.40 -1.30 3.16
N ARG A 68 -10.16 -0.56 2.08
CA ARG A 68 -9.94 -1.15 0.75
C ARG A 68 -8.48 -1.58 0.59
N MET A 69 -8.26 -2.64 -0.18
CA MET A 69 -6.92 -3.14 -0.45
C MET A 69 -6.45 -2.66 -1.83
N GLY A 70 -5.25 -2.13 -1.87
CA GLY A 70 -4.55 -1.77 -3.11
C GLY A 70 -3.15 -2.38 -3.16
N THR A 71 -2.53 -2.30 -4.33
CA THR A 71 -1.15 -2.76 -4.52
C THR A 71 -0.30 -1.63 -5.09
N LEU A 72 0.84 -1.36 -4.45
CA LEU A 72 1.84 -0.40 -4.93
C LEU A 72 3.11 -1.14 -5.35
N ASP A 73 3.60 -0.88 -6.56
CA ASP A 73 4.85 -1.45 -7.06
C ASP A 73 5.94 -0.37 -7.06
N PRO A 74 6.72 -0.25 -5.98
CA PRO A 74 7.74 0.79 -5.86
C PRO A 74 8.94 0.56 -6.78
N LEU A 75 9.10 -0.65 -7.33
CA LEU A 75 10.22 -1.03 -8.18
C LEU A 75 9.84 -1.06 -9.67
N GLY A 76 8.55 -0.89 -10.00
CA GLY A 76 8.09 -0.91 -11.38
C GLY A 76 8.40 -2.23 -12.08
N THR A 77 8.25 -3.36 -11.39
CA THR A 77 8.59 -4.71 -11.85
C THR A 77 8.00 -5.07 -13.21
N ASN A 78 6.82 -4.53 -13.53
CA ASN A 78 6.12 -4.78 -14.80
C ASN A 78 6.46 -3.78 -15.93
N ILE A 79 7.39 -2.85 -15.70
CA ILE A 79 7.73 -1.78 -16.65
C ILE A 79 8.96 -2.16 -17.45
N LYS A 80 8.82 -2.23 -18.77
CA LYS A 80 9.95 -2.46 -19.68
C LYS A 80 10.85 -1.23 -19.75
N LEU A 81 12.16 -1.47 -19.76
CA LEU A 81 13.15 -0.40 -19.93
C LEU A 81 13.03 0.23 -21.31
N GLY A 82 13.10 1.56 -21.36
CA GLY A 82 13.00 2.35 -22.57
C GLY A 82 13.04 3.84 -22.26
N LYS A 83 13.01 4.68 -23.29
CA LYS A 83 13.12 6.14 -23.13
C LYS A 83 12.02 6.75 -22.25
N THR A 84 10.85 6.12 -22.22
CA THR A 84 9.65 6.58 -21.49
C THR A 84 9.34 5.74 -20.24
N SER A 85 10.24 4.85 -19.81
CA SER A 85 9.97 3.93 -18.69
C SER A 85 9.71 4.68 -17.38
N TYR A 86 10.45 5.75 -17.11
CA TYR A 86 10.27 6.54 -15.88
C TYR A 86 8.94 7.28 -15.84
N SER A 87 8.52 7.90 -16.96
CA SER A 87 7.20 8.53 -17.06
C SER A 87 6.07 7.50 -16.93
N ALA A 88 6.26 6.31 -17.50
CA ALA A 88 5.32 5.21 -17.36
C ALA A 88 5.23 4.72 -15.91
N PHE A 89 6.37 4.67 -15.20
CA PHE A 89 6.44 4.32 -13.78
C PHE A 89 5.67 5.28 -12.89
N LEU A 90 5.91 6.59 -13.02
CA LEU A 90 5.18 7.58 -12.22
C LEU A 90 3.67 7.54 -12.49
N SER A 91 3.29 7.33 -13.75
CA SER A 91 1.88 7.21 -14.15
C SER A 91 1.23 5.93 -13.61
N GLN A 92 1.96 4.80 -13.66
CA GLN A 92 1.49 3.54 -13.09
C GLN A 92 1.30 3.66 -11.58
N LEU A 93 2.25 4.26 -10.87
CA LEU A 93 2.16 4.47 -9.42
C LEU A 93 0.96 5.39 -9.07
N ALA A 94 0.73 6.45 -9.85
CA ALA A 94 -0.44 7.32 -9.69
C ALA A 94 -1.75 6.53 -9.84
N ASN A 95 -1.83 5.68 -10.87
CA ASN A 95 -2.99 4.84 -11.11
C ASN A 95 -3.22 3.80 -10.01
N GLN A 96 -2.15 3.24 -9.43
CA GLN A 96 -2.23 2.31 -8.30
C GLN A 96 -2.77 3.00 -7.03
N TYR A 97 -2.32 4.22 -6.73
CA TYR A 97 -2.91 5.01 -5.65
C TYR A 97 -4.38 5.35 -5.94
N ALA A 98 -4.67 5.85 -7.14
CA ALA A 98 -5.99 6.31 -7.52
C ALA A 98 -7.03 5.18 -7.55
N SER A 99 -6.67 3.97 -8.01
CA SER A 99 -7.59 2.84 -8.10
C SER A 99 -8.14 2.43 -6.73
N CYS A 100 -7.32 2.54 -5.68
CA CYS A 100 -7.80 2.32 -4.32
C CYS A 100 -8.42 3.59 -3.74
N LEU A 101 -7.78 4.76 -3.84
CA LEU A 101 -8.23 5.94 -3.09
C LEU A 101 -9.49 6.59 -3.64
N LYS A 102 -9.68 6.63 -4.97
CA LYS A 102 -10.83 7.34 -5.56
C LYS A 102 -12.15 6.79 -5.02
N GLY A 103 -12.30 5.47 -4.99
CA GLY A 103 -13.63 4.88 -4.79
C GLY A 103 -14.59 5.27 -5.89
N ASP A 104 -15.63 4.45 -6.02
CA ASP A 104 -16.81 4.91 -6.72
C ASP A 104 -17.48 6.02 -5.90
#